data_AF-M6I178-F1
#
_entry.id   AF-M6I178-F1
#
_cell.length_a   1.000
_cell.length_b   1.000
_cell.length_c   1.000
_cell.angle_alpha   90.00
_cell.angle_beta   90.00
_cell.angle_gamma   90.00
#
_symmetry.space_group_name_H-M   'P 1'
#
loop_
_entity.id
_entity.type
_entity.pdbx_description
1 polymer ?
#
loop_
_entity_poly.entity_id
_entity_poly.type
_entity_poly.pdbx_seq_one_letter_code
_entity_poly.pdbx_strand_id
1 'polypeptide(L)'
;MGGGACWSGYNCFGNNTTTYFNQLEKVPDLFVKFVFQGVMNTNNASNPFKDYDVVFIPYCTGDLHFGSKDMTYIDPTTGSSVVVKHKGYDNVLSVLKYIQTEYPQVQNVFVTGQSAGGYGTLLNYPIVRETISGLNSSAKMNMLIDASNGIVPNGFFSNLSTQWGADSNLPTWVAGIAANYLTVGNPSIQDFFTKVSTHYNGSGDKTGQYTATFDGNQRFFYKVMHIINSAPPYSDEKTTDPYDSSKTYSSLFGDSDGSSIPDGTTASTDGSSCGWTQQAVTSMNGISAGTTNYSYYIAPGDVHTITTSEDMYKLDSGGTNFVTWLTTLSTGTKPGNAKCTNNGGNCANSNFTKSKINLTLNAATSDQSYVNNTDLATTCRPIVGL
;
A
#
# COMPACT_ATOMS: atom_id res chain seq x y z
N MET A 1 -9.01 2.07 5.23
CA MET A 1 -8.13 3.27 5.14
C MET A 1 -6.67 2.86 5.34
N GLY A 2 -5.71 3.55 4.72
CA GLY A 2 -4.28 3.44 5.04
C GLY A 2 -3.82 4.43 6.11
N GLY A 3 -2.51 4.64 6.21
CA GLY A 3 -1.91 5.54 7.20
C GLY A 3 -0.66 4.96 7.86
N GLY A 4 0.23 4.33 7.08
CA GLY A 4 1.52 3.83 7.55
C GLY A 4 1.45 2.64 8.54
N ALA A 5 2.55 2.39 9.25
CA ALA A 5 2.66 1.30 10.21
C ALA A 5 3.78 1.58 11.23
N CYS A 6 3.80 0.85 12.34
CA CYS A 6 4.90 0.87 13.29
C CYS A 6 5.14 -0.51 13.89
N TRP A 7 6.40 -0.82 14.20
CA TRP A 7 6.84 -2.12 14.72
C TRP A 7 8.08 -2.01 15.61
N SER A 8 8.46 -0.80 15.97
CA SER A 8 9.65 -0.50 16.77
C SER A 8 9.43 0.78 17.56
N GLY A 9 10.12 0.92 18.70
CA GLY A 9 10.18 2.20 19.42
C GLY A 9 10.64 3.36 18.51
N TYR A 10 11.44 3.06 17.48
CA TYR A 10 11.93 4.04 16.51
C TYR A 10 10.81 4.72 15.72
N ASN A 11 9.73 4.01 15.40
CA ASN A 11 8.68 4.54 14.51
C ASN A 11 7.26 4.44 15.05
N CYS A 12 7.09 3.89 16.26
CA CYS A 12 5.83 3.97 17.00
C CYS A 12 5.70 5.28 17.81
N PHE A 13 6.81 5.99 18.05
CA PHE A 13 6.87 7.21 18.86
C PHE A 13 7.72 8.29 18.20
N GLY A 14 7.72 9.47 18.81
CA GLY A 14 8.37 10.69 18.33
C GLY A 14 7.44 11.58 17.50
N ASN A 15 7.68 12.88 17.56
CA ASN A 15 6.93 13.88 16.81
C ASN A 15 7.25 13.82 15.31
N ASN A 16 8.48 13.45 14.96
CA ASN A 16 8.97 13.40 13.59
C ASN A 16 9.27 11.95 13.14
N THR A 17 9.33 10.98 14.05
CA THR A 17 9.60 9.58 13.71
C THR A 17 8.37 8.67 13.73
N THR A 18 7.22 9.10 14.25
CA THR A 18 5.99 8.28 14.17
C THR A 18 5.55 8.11 12.71
N THR A 19 5.56 6.87 12.21
CA THR A 19 5.23 6.57 10.80
C THR A 19 3.83 5.99 10.61
N TYR A 20 2.89 6.20 11.53
CA TYR A 20 1.52 5.78 11.34
C TYR A 20 0.52 6.78 11.90
N PHE A 21 -0.69 6.77 11.36
CA PHE A 21 -1.77 7.60 11.84
C PHE A 21 -2.33 7.04 13.15
N ASN A 22 -2.15 7.74 14.27
CA ASN A 22 -2.57 7.29 15.61
C ASN A 22 -3.67 8.16 16.24
N GLN A 23 -4.31 9.06 15.47
CA GLN A 23 -5.23 10.08 16.00
C GLN A 23 -6.65 9.99 15.42
N LEU A 24 -7.23 8.79 15.42
CA LEU A 24 -8.56 8.59 14.84
C LEU A 24 -9.66 9.36 15.56
N GLU A 25 -9.55 9.55 16.88
CA GLU A 25 -10.51 10.34 17.68
C GLU A 25 -10.61 11.81 17.23
N LYS A 26 -9.65 12.28 16.43
CA LYS A 26 -9.62 13.64 15.89
C LYS A 26 -10.15 13.75 14.46
N VAL A 27 -10.63 12.66 13.86
CA VAL A 27 -11.15 12.64 12.48
C VAL A 27 -12.68 12.61 12.51
N PRO A 28 -13.37 13.72 12.17
CA PRO A 28 -14.83 13.70 12.03
C PRO A 28 -15.25 12.78 10.86
N ASP A 29 -16.36 12.05 10.98
CA ASP A 29 -16.90 11.22 9.89
C ASP A 29 -17.13 12.01 8.60
N LEU A 30 -17.52 13.27 8.73
CA LEU A 30 -17.72 14.18 7.60
C LEU A 30 -16.40 14.47 6.86
N PHE A 31 -15.25 14.46 7.56
CA PHE A 31 -13.93 14.68 6.98
C PHE A 31 -13.53 13.55 6.02
N VAL A 32 -13.89 12.30 6.32
CA VAL A 32 -13.65 11.14 5.45
C VAL A 32 -14.34 11.31 4.10
N LYS A 33 -15.60 11.78 4.10
CA LYS A 33 -16.37 12.04 2.87
C LYS A 33 -15.80 13.16 2.01
N PHE A 34 -15.11 14.13 2.61
CA PHE A 34 -14.54 15.26 1.87
C PHE A 34 -13.09 15.03 1.43
N VAL A 35 -12.30 14.29 2.20
CA VAL A 35 -10.86 14.08 1.95
C VAL A 35 -10.59 12.97 0.95
N PHE A 36 -11.43 11.94 0.92
CA PHE A 36 -11.28 10.85 -0.03
C PHE A 36 -12.27 11.02 -1.20
N GLN A 37 -11.91 11.84 -2.18
CA GLN A 37 -12.66 12.06 -3.42
C GLN A 37 -12.05 11.20 -4.52
N GLY A 38 -12.79 10.27 -5.10
CA GLY A 38 -12.26 9.22 -5.98
C GLY A 38 -13.33 8.15 -6.11
N VAL A 39 -13.04 6.91 -5.71
CA VAL A 39 -14.05 5.83 -5.64
C VAL A 39 -15.23 6.14 -4.72
N MET A 40 -15.09 7.10 -3.79
CA MET A 40 -16.17 7.58 -2.92
C MET A 40 -16.95 8.79 -3.48
N ASN A 41 -16.57 9.33 -4.64
CA ASN A 41 -17.29 10.44 -5.25
C ASN A 41 -18.51 9.93 -6.02
N THR A 42 -19.67 9.98 -5.39
CA THR A 42 -20.95 9.52 -5.97
C THR A 42 -21.49 10.44 -7.07
N ASN A 43 -20.98 11.67 -7.18
CA ASN A 43 -21.43 12.65 -8.16
C ASN A 43 -20.70 12.53 -9.50
N ASN A 44 -19.60 11.77 -9.56
CA ASN A 44 -18.86 11.54 -10.78
C ASN A 44 -19.47 10.34 -11.54
N ALA A 45 -20.08 10.60 -12.70
CA ALA A 45 -20.73 9.57 -13.51
C ALA A 45 -19.75 8.47 -13.99
N SER A 46 -18.45 8.75 -14.02
CA SER A 46 -17.40 7.78 -14.38
C SER A 46 -16.98 6.89 -13.22
N ASN A 47 -17.44 7.14 -11.99
CA ASN A 47 -17.10 6.29 -10.84
C ASN A 47 -17.80 4.92 -10.95
N PRO A 48 -17.06 3.80 -11.05
CA PRO A 48 -17.68 2.47 -11.13
C PRO A 48 -18.45 2.08 -9.86
N PHE A 49 -18.23 2.79 -8.75
CA PHE A 49 -18.83 2.50 -7.44
C PHE A 49 -19.85 3.56 -6.99
N LYS A 50 -20.26 4.49 -7.87
CA LYS A 50 -21.16 5.59 -7.47
C LYS A 50 -22.49 5.15 -6.84
N ASP A 51 -22.96 3.94 -7.19
CA ASP A 51 -24.22 3.38 -6.71
C ASP A 51 -24.02 2.27 -5.64
N TYR A 52 -22.79 2.09 -5.13
CA TYR A 52 -22.49 1.11 -4.09
C TYR A 52 -22.75 1.69 -2.69
N ASP A 53 -23.15 0.81 -1.77
CA ASP A 53 -22.98 1.09 -0.35
C ASP A 53 -21.50 1.03 0.02
N VAL A 54 -21.03 1.99 0.80
CA VAL A 54 -19.62 2.08 1.21
C VAL A 54 -19.48 1.77 2.69
N VAL A 55 -18.81 0.66 2.99
CA VAL A 55 -18.35 0.33 4.35
C VAL A 55 -16.91 0.79 4.50
N PHE A 56 -16.68 1.78 5.36
CA PHE A 56 -15.36 2.35 5.59
C PHE A 56 -14.76 1.84 6.90
N ILE A 57 -13.59 1.19 6.83
CA ILE A 57 -12.84 0.74 8.00
C ILE A 57 -11.70 1.74 8.29
N PRO A 58 -11.82 2.55 9.36
CA PRO A 58 -10.75 3.44 9.78
C PRO A 58 -9.54 2.65 10.31
N TYR A 59 -8.39 3.31 10.38
CA TYR A 59 -7.13 2.68 10.75
C TYR A 59 -6.35 3.56 11.71
N CYS A 60 -5.98 2.99 12.85
CA CYS A 60 -5.11 3.65 13.84
C CYS A 60 -4.26 2.67 14.66
N THR A 61 -4.14 1.43 14.19
CA THR A 61 -3.54 0.32 14.94
C THR A 61 -2.09 0.05 14.55
N GLY A 62 -1.55 0.73 13.53
CA GLY A 62 -0.13 0.64 13.16
C GLY A 62 0.33 -0.73 12.64
N ASP A 63 -0.59 -1.64 12.32
CA ASP A 63 -0.37 -3.06 12.06
C ASP A 63 -0.95 -3.57 10.72
N LEU A 64 -1.17 -2.66 9.76
CA LEU A 64 -1.69 -2.98 8.42
C LEU A 64 -3.05 -3.70 8.44
N HIS A 65 -3.90 -3.45 9.45
CA HIS A 65 -5.17 -4.16 9.67
C HIS A 65 -5.03 -5.66 9.95
N PHE A 66 -3.86 -6.13 10.39
CA PHE A 66 -3.59 -7.56 10.49
C PHE A 66 -3.07 -8.03 11.85
N GLY A 67 -2.91 -7.12 12.81
CA GLY A 67 -2.53 -7.45 14.18
C GLY A 67 -3.70 -7.84 15.08
N SER A 68 -3.40 -8.61 16.14
CA SER A 68 -4.33 -8.90 17.26
C SER A 68 -3.62 -8.88 18.63
N LYS A 69 -2.57 -8.08 18.78
CA LYS A 69 -1.71 -8.04 19.98
C LYS A 69 -1.68 -6.67 20.65
N ASP A 70 -1.68 -6.67 21.98
CA ASP A 70 -1.25 -5.52 22.77
C ASP A 70 0.27 -5.63 22.96
N MET A 71 1.02 -4.75 22.31
CA MET A 71 2.49 -4.80 22.30
C MET A 71 3.05 -3.68 23.17
N THR A 72 3.95 -4.04 24.07
CA THR A 72 4.65 -3.08 24.92
C THR A 72 5.97 -2.69 24.25
N TYR A 73 6.16 -1.40 24.01
CA TYR A 73 7.39 -0.82 23.50
C TYR A 73 7.99 0.15 24.51
N ILE A 74 9.30 0.39 24.39
CA ILE A 74 9.95 1.50 25.08
C ILE A 74 9.92 2.71 24.14
N ASP A 75 9.32 3.80 24.59
CA ASP A 75 9.35 5.08 23.91
C ASP A 75 10.77 5.68 24.03
N PRO A 76 11.53 5.81 22.94
CA PRO A 76 12.89 6.30 22.99
C PRO A 76 12.99 7.80 23.33
N THR A 77 11.90 8.56 23.24
CA THR A 77 11.88 9.99 23.58
C THR A 77 11.72 10.23 25.09
N THR A 78 11.08 9.32 25.80
CA THR A 78 10.76 9.46 27.24
C THR A 78 11.38 8.36 28.12
N GLY A 79 11.82 7.25 27.54
CA GLY A 79 12.23 6.03 28.25
C GLY A 79 11.06 5.24 28.85
N SER A 80 9.82 5.66 28.60
CA SER A 80 8.64 5.04 29.21
C SER A 80 8.21 3.77 28.49
N SER A 81 7.65 2.84 29.25
CA SER A 81 6.98 1.65 28.69
C SER A 81 5.56 2.02 28.26
N VAL A 82 5.24 1.84 26.97
CA VAL A 82 3.95 2.21 26.37
C VAL A 82 3.35 1.01 25.66
N VAL A 83 2.06 0.76 25.91
CA VAL A 83 1.30 -0.29 25.22
C VAL A 83 0.64 0.29 23.97
N VAL A 84 0.96 -0.28 22.82
CA VAL A 84 0.29 -0.01 21.53
C VAL A 84 -0.64 -1.18 21.22
N LYS A 85 -1.89 -0.87 20.87
CA LYS A 85 -2.93 -1.85 20.56
C LYS A 85 -2.95 -2.17 19.06
N HIS A 86 -2.13 -3.12 18.65
CA HIS A 86 -2.16 -3.69 17.30
C HIS A 86 -3.38 -4.62 17.16
N LYS A 87 -4.56 -4.02 16.96
CA LYS A 87 -5.88 -4.67 16.94
C LYS A 87 -6.59 -4.55 15.59
N GLY A 88 -5.82 -4.40 14.52
CA GLY A 88 -6.33 -4.17 13.18
C GLY A 88 -7.24 -5.29 12.68
N TYR A 89 -6.85 -6.55 12.91
CA TYR A 89 -7.65 -7.71 12.51
C TYR A 89 -8.96 -7.79 13.30
N ASP A 90 -8.89 -7.51 14.61
CA ASP A 90 -10.07 -7.50 15.50
C ASP A 90 -11.09 -6.44 15.04
N ASN A 91 -10.62 -5.28 14.59
CA ASN A 91 -11.47 -4.24 14.01
C ASN A 91 -12.16 -4.70 12.72
N VAL A 92 -11.43 -5.42 11.84
CA VAL A 92 -12.01 -6.02 10.62
C VAL A 92 -13.10 -7.04 10.99
N LEU A 93 -12.84 -7.93 11.95
CA LEU A 93 -13.85 -8.91 12.41
C LEU A 93 -15.10 -8.23 12.96
N SER A 94 -14.96 -7.13 13.71
CA SER A 94 -16.10 -6.36 14.21
C SER A 94 -16.95 -5.79 13.07
N VAL A 95 -16.33 -5.30 11.99
CA VAL A 95 -17.04 -4.79 10.81
C VAL A 95 -17.68 -5.94 10.01
N LEU A 96 -17.02 -7.10 9.90
CA LEU A 96 -17.61 -8.27 9.26
C LEU A 96 -18.89 -8.73 9.98
N LYS A 97 -18.91 -8.69 11.32
CA LYS A 97 -20.12 -8.98 12.11
C LYS A 97 -21.26 -8.00 11.82
N TYR A 98 -20.96 -6.72 11.63
CA TYR A 98 -21.92 -5.72 11.17
C TYR A 98 -22.45 -6.06 9.78
N ILE A 99 -21.56 -6.37 8.82
CA ILE A 99 -21.93 -6.75 7.45
C ILE A 99 -22.87 -7.96 7.42
N GLN A 100 -22.60 -8.97 8.25
CA GLN A 100 -23.46 -10.16 8.35
C GLN A 100 -24.89 -9.84 8.79
N THR A 101 -25.08 -8.77 9.56
CA THR A 101 -26.38 -8.38 10.09
C THR A 101 -27.11 -7.45 9.13
N GLU A 102 -26.41 -6.45 8.58
CA GLU A 102 -27.02 -5.36 7.80
C GLU A 102 -27.10 -5.65 6.29
N TYR A 103 -26.26 -6.57 5.77
CA TYR A 103 -26.20 -6.91 4.35
C TYR A 103 -26.43 -8.41 4.07
N PRO A 104 -27.49 -9.04 4.60
CA PRO A 104 -27.71 -10.49 4.45
C PRO A 104 -27.96 -10.93 3.01
N GLN A 105 -28.28 -10.00 2.10
CA GLN A 105 -28.56 -10.27 0.68
C GLN A 105 -27.49 -9.69 -0.27
N VAL A 106 -26.27 -9.47 0.23
CA VAL A 106 -25.19 -8.89 -0.57
C VAL A 106 -24.92 -9.72 -1.84
N GLN A 107 -24.78 -9.04 -2.99
CA GLN A 107 -24.61 -9.69 -4.30
C GLN A 107 -23.28 -9.36 -4.98
N ASN A 108 -22.79 -8.14 -4.79
CA ASN A 108 -21.54 -7.66 -5.40
C ASN A 108 -20.76 -6.93 -4.32
N VAL A 109 -19.50 -7.31 -4.15
CA VAL A 109 -18.60 -6.71 -3.18
C VAL A 109 -17.27 -6.45 -3.86
N PHE A 110 -16.77 -5.24 -3.67
CA PHE A 110 -15.44 -4.85 -4.10
C PHE A 110 -14.64 -4.43 -2.88
N VAL A 111 -13.58 -5.18 -2.56
CA VAL A 111 -12.72 -4.88 -1.41
C VAL A 111 -11.54 -4.05 -1.91
N THR A 112 -11.39 -2.84 -1.38
CA THR A 112 -10.28 -1.96 -1.76
C THR A 112 -9.70 -1.23 -0.58
N GLY A 113 -8.41 -0.93 -0.68
CA GLY A 113 -7.70 -0.17 0.33
C GLY A 113 -6.42 0.43 -0.25
N GLN A 114 -6.07 1.59 0.30
CA GLN A 114 -4.89 2.36 -0.07
C GLN A 114 -3.79 2.25 0.98
N SER A 115 -2.51 2.27 0.56
CA SER A 115 -1.35 2.25 1.45
C SER A 115 -1.43 1.09 2.45
N ALA A 116 -1.32 1.35 3.76
CA ALA A 116 -1.55 0.35 4.81
C ALA A 116 -2.87 -0.44 4.67
N GLY A 117 -3.91 0.21 4.14
CA GLY A 117 -5.21 -0.40 3.90
C GLY A 117 -5.24 -1.34 2.70
N GLY A 118 -4.34 -1.20 1.72
CA GLY A 118 -4.23 -2.16 0.61
C GLY A 118 -3.59 -3.47 1.07
N TYR A 119 -2.60 -3.41 1.96
CA TYR A 119 -2.13 -4.60 2.68
C TYR A 119 -3.27 -5.21 3.50
N GLY A 120 -4.04 -4.38 4.23
CA GLY A 120 -5.22 -4.82 4.96
C GLY A 120 -6.24 -5.53 4.08
N THR A 121 -6.53 -4.99 2.89
CA THR A 121 -7.39 -5.61 1.88
C THR A 121 -6.89 -7.00 1.50
N LEU A 122 -5.61 -7.15 1.15
CA LEU A 122 -5.04 -8.44 0.76
C LEU A 122 -5.04 -9.45 1.93
N LEU A 123 -4.47 -9.05 3.07
CA LEU A 123 -4.25 -9.94 4.21
C LEU A 123 -5.59 -10.42 4.80
N ASN A 124 -6.61 -9.58 4.78
CA ASN A 124 -7.95 -9.93 5.24
C ASN A 124 -8.87 -10.46 4.14
N TYR A 125 -8.49 -10.41 2.85
CA TYR A 125 -9.35 -10.84 1.74
C TYR A 125 -9.93 -12.24 1.97
N PRO A 126 -9.17 -13.24 2.44
CA PRO A 126 -9.71 -14.58 2.67
C PRO A 126 -10.85 -14.61 3.71
N ILE A 127 -10.70 -13.97 4.87
CA ILE A 127 -11.77 -13.98 5.89
C ILE A 127 -12.99 -13.18 5.44
N VAL A 128 -12.77 -12.06 4.73
CA VAL A 128 -13.86 -11.29 4.11
C VAL A 128 -14.60 -12.17 3.10
N ARG A 129 -13.85 -12.89 2.24
CA ARG A 129 -14.41 -13.72 1.18
C ARG A 129 -15.23 -14.89 1.71
N GLU A 130 -14.76 -15.57 2.76
CA GLU A 130 -15.50 -16.65 3.42
C GLU A 130 -16.75 -16.12 4.13
N THR A 131 -16.65 -14.96 4.78
CA THR A 131 -17.81 -14.32 5.43
C THR A 131 -18.92 -14.02 4.41
N ILE A 132 -18.56 -13.43 3.28
CA ILE A 132 -19.52 -13.11 2.21
C ILE A 132 -20.09 -14.39 1.57
N SER A 133 -19.27 -15.42 1.33
CA SER A 133 -19.75 -16.75 0.89
C SER A 133 -20.81 -17.33 1.85
N GLY A 134 -20.62 -17.16 3.15
CA GLY A 134 -21.55 -17.65 4.18
C GLY A 134 -22.90 -16.92 4.16
N LEU A 135 -22.93 -15.66 3.71
CA LEU A 135 -24.17 -14.90 3.53
C LEU A 135 -24.84 -15.22 2.19
N ASN A 136 -24.05 -15.26 1.12
CA ASN A 136 -24.52 -15.55 -0.23
C ASN A 136 -23.38 -16.21 -1.04
N SER A 137 -23.50 -17.53 -1.26
CA SER A 137 -22.52 -18.31 -2.02
C SER A 137 -22.39 -17.89 -3.50
N SER A 138 -23.35 -17.13 -4.02
CA SER A 138 -23.36 -16.60 -5.39
C SER A 138 -22.91 -15.14 -5.48
N ALA A 139 -22.55 -14.51 -4.35
CA ALA A 139 -22.04 -13.14 -4.36
C ALA A 139 -20.73 -13.05 -5.15
N LYS A 140 -20.62 -12.03 -6.00
CA LYS A 140 -19.40 -11.70 -6.74
C LYS A 140 -18.48 -10.87 -5.85
N MET A 141 -17.22 -11.27 -5.81
CA MET A 141 -16.18 -10.66 -4.98
C MET A 141 -14.97 -10.35 -5.85
N ASN A 142 -14.48 -9.13 -5.78
CA ASN A 142 -13.24 -8.72 -6.42
C ASN A 142 -12.46 -7.81 -5.46
N MET A 143 -11.14 -7.68 -5.67
CA MET A 143 -10.33 -6.73 -4.89
C MET A 143 -9.34 -5.93 -5.72
N LEU A 144 -8.99 -4.76 -5.21
CA LEU A 144 -7.84 -3.96 -5.62
C LEU A 144 -7.04 -3.54 -4.38
N ILE A 145 -5.72 -3.74 -4.43
CA ILE A 145 -4.80 -3.10 -3.49
C ILE A 145 -4.12 -1.91 -4.17
N ASP A 146 -4.13 -0.75 -3.51
CA ASP A 146 -3.64 0.52 -4.05
C ASP A 146 -2.40 0.97 -3.27
N ALA A 147 -1.23 0.97 -3.92
CA ALA A 147 0.07 1.34 -3.36
C ALA A 147 0.50 0.49 -2.15
N SER A 148 0.54 -0.84 -2.35
CA SER A 148 0.85 -1.83 -1.30
C SER A 148 1.74 -2.97 -1.82
N ASN A 149 2.90 -2.64 -2.38
CA ASN A 149 3.74 -3.57 -3.14
C ASN A 149 4.45 -4.61 -2.28
N GLY A 150 4.68 -4.30 -1.01
CA GLY A 150 5.27 -5.23 -0.05
C GLY A 150 6.74 -5.55 -0.30
N ILE A 151 7.48 -4.59 -0.84
CA ILE A 151 8.93 -4.66 -0.95
C ILE A 151 9.53 -4.32 0.40
N VAL A 152 10.15 -5.30 1.04
CA VAL A 152 10.65 -5.23 2.42
C VAL A 152 11.99 -5.96 2.52
N PRO A 153 12.88 -5.60 3.47
CA PRO A 153 14.09 -6.37 3.72
C PRO A 153 13.76 -7.76 4.28
N ASN A 154 14.70 -8.69 4.11
CA ASN A 154 14.61 -10.03 4.69
C ASN A 154 14.35 -9.96 6.21
N GLY A 155 13.49 -10.84 6.70
CA GLY A 155 13.12 -10.91 8.12
C GLY A 155 11.98 -9.97 8.54
N PHE A 156 11.57 -9.00 7.71
CA PHE A 156 10.49 -8.07 8.09
C PHE A 156 9.17 -8.77 8.42
N PHE A 157 8.82 -9.86 7.71
CA PHE A 157 7.59 -10.62 7.98
C PHE A 157 7.53 -11.23 9.38
N SER A 158 8.67 -11.51 10.00
CA SER A 158 8.70 -11.98 11.39
C SER A 158 8.20 -10.91 12.36
N ASN A 159 8.18 -9.63 11.96
CA ASN A 159 7.63 -8.57 12.78
C ASN A 159 6.09 -8.63 12.88
N LEU A 160 5.42 -9.08 11.82
CA LEU A 160 3.97 -9.29 11.84
C LEU A 160 3.59 -10.32 12.90
N SER A 161 4.42 -11.36 13.08
CA SER A 161 4.26 -12.34 14.16
C SER A 161 4.62 -11.73 15.52
N THR A 162 5.85 -11.24 15.66
CA THR A 162 6.40 -10.91 16.99
C THR A 162 5.86 -9.63 17.59
N GLN A 163 5.61 -8.58 16.80
CA GLN A 163 5.07 -7.30 17.30
C GLN A 163 3.56 -7.23 17.16
N TRP A 164 2.99 -7.72 16.07
CA TRP A 164 1.55 -7.55 15.82
C TRP A 164 0.71 -8.78 16.21
N GLY A 165 1.33 -9.93 16.47
CA GLY A 165 0.61 -11.16 16.84
C GLY A 165 -0.33 -11.64 15.75
N ALA A 166 0.11 -11.56 14.49
CA ALA A 166 -0.73 -11.85 13.33
C ALA A 166 -0.89 -13.34 12.98
N ASP A 167 -0.16 -14.25 13.65
CA ASP A 167 -0.15 -15.69 13.30
C ASP A 167 -1.55 -16.33 13.37
N SER A 168 -2.36 -15.97 14.37
CA SER A 168 -3.74 -16.46 14.52
C SER A 168 -4.69 -15.99 13.41
N ASN A 169 -4.28 -14.98 12.65
CA ASN A 169 -5.09 -14.32 11.63
C ASN A 169 -4.80 -14.89 10.24
N LEU A 170 -3.80 -15.77 10.13
CA LEU A 170 -3.41 -16.41 8.88
C LEU A 170 -4.54 -17.31 8.36
N PRO A 171 -4.87 -17.23 7.05
CA PRO A 171 -5.90 -18.04 6.44
C PRO A 171 -5.38 -19.45 6.15
N THR A 172 -5.27 -20.31 7.17
CA THR A 172 -4.62 -21.63 7.05
C THR A 172 -5.35 -22.63 6.14
N TRP A 173 -6.55 -22.28 5.65
CA TRP A 173 -7.28 -23.02 4.62
C TRP A 173 -6.79 -22.71 3.20
N VAL A 174 -6.06 -21.61 3.02
CA VAL A 174 -5.45 -21.26 1.73
C VAL A 174 -4.20 -22.12 1.54
N ALA A 175 -4.18 -22.89 0.45
CA ALA A 175 -3.09 -23.82 0.15
C ALA A 175 -1.72 -23.11 0.17
N GLY A 176 -0.79 -23.64 0.95
CA GLY A 176 0.57 -23.10 1.09
C GLY A 176 0.72 -21.97 2.11
N ILE A 177 -0.34 -21.59 2.83
CA ILE A 177 -0.28 -20.69 3.99
C ILE A 177 -0.47 -21.53 5.26
N ALA A 178 0.63 -21.85 5.94
CA ALA A 178 0.60 -22.58 7.22
C ALA A 178 0.54 -21.61 8.40
N ALA A 179 0.24 -22.11 9.60
CA ALA A 179 0.16 -21.30 10.83
C ALA A 179 1.48 -20.58 11.20
N ASN A 180 2.62 -21.04 10.67
CA ASN A 180 3.93 -20.44 10.86
C ASN A 180 4.44 -19.68 9.63
N TYR A 181 3.56 -19.32 8.68
CA TYR A 181 3.93 -18.68 7.42
C TYR A 181 4.80 -17.42 7.60
N LEU A 182 4.54 -16.62 8.63
CA LEU A 182 5.25 -15.35 8.88
C LEU A 182 6.70 -15.53 9.35
N THR A 183 7.08 -16.73 9.78
CA THR A 183 8.38 -17.00 10.43
C THR A 183 9.19 -18.11 9.75
N VAL A 184 8.60 -18.86 8.82
CA VAL A 184 9.26 -19.99 8.14
C VAL A 184 9.15 -19.85 6.62
N GLY A 185 10.24 -20.19 5.92
CA GLY A 185 10.33 -20.11 4.46
C GLY A 185 10.67 -18.69 4.00
N ASN A 186 10.10 -18.29 2.86
CA ASN A 186 10.32 -16.98 2.24
C ASN A 186 8.99 -16.21 2.11
N PRO A 187 8.35 -15.82 3.24
CA PRO A 187 7.10 -15.07 3.18
C PRO A 187 7.31 -13.74 2.46
N SER A 188 6.37 -13.39 1.58
CA SER A 188 6.38 -12.15 0.84
C SER A 188 4.95 -11.78 0.44
N ILE A 189 4.70 -10.50 0.14
CA ILE A 189 3.40 -10.10 -0.42
C ILE A 189 3.19 -10.74 -1.78
N GLN A 190 4.24 -10.89 -2.60
CA GLN A 190 4.18 -11.64 -3.86
C GLN A 190 3.62 -13.05 -3.64
N ASP A 191 4.23 -13.85 -2.76
CA ASP A 191 3.83 -15.23 -2.51
C ASP A 191 2.44 -15.32 -1.87
N PHE A 192 2.14 -14.51 -0.85
CA PHE A 192 0.84 -14.48 -0.20
C PHE A 192 -0.28 -14.13 -1.20
N PHE A 193 -0.05 -13.11 -2.04
CA PHE A 193 -1.02 -12.68 -3.03
C PHE A 193 -1.24 -13.71 -4.12
N THR A 194 -0.16 -14.33 -4.65
CA THR A 194 -0.29 -15.44 -5.60
C THR A 194 -1.11 -16.59 -5.03
N LYS A 195 -0.89 -16.97 -3.76
CA LYS A 195 -1.66 -18.03 -3.10
C LYS A 195 -3.12 -17.67 -2.91
N VAL A 196 -3.42 -16.47 -2.40
CA VAL A 196 -4.80 -15.99 -2.20
C VAL A 196 -5.54 -15.88 -3.53
N SER A 197 -4.95 -15.24 -4.56
CA SER A 197 -5.56 -15.11 -5.88
C SER A 197 -5.83 -16.47 -6.50
N THR A 198 -4.87 -17.40 -6.43
CA THR A 198 -5.02 -18.77 -6.97
C THR A 198 -6.13 -19.54 -6.25
N HIS A 199 -6.21 -19.43 -4.92
CA HIS A 199 -7.22 -20.12 -4.12
C HIS A 199 -8.64 -19.72 -4.53
N TYR A 200 -8.89 -18.42 -4.75
CA TYR A 200 -10.22 -17.93 -5.12
C TYR A 200 -10.48 -17.82 -6.63
N ASN A 201 -9.54 -18.25 -7.48
CA ASN A 201 -9.71 -18.25 -8.93
C ASN A 201 -10.92 -19.09 -9.38
N GLY A 202 -11.11 -20.27 -8.76
CA GLY A 202 -12.25 -21.14 -9.03
C GLY A 202 -13.61 -20.55 -8.61
N SER A 203 -13.60 -19.61 -7.66
CA SER A 203 -14.79 -18.85 -7.22
C SER A 203 -15.14 -17.68 -8.15
N GLY A 204 -14.33 -17.45 -9.19
CA GLY A 204 -14.56 -16.39 -10.17
C GLY A 204 -14.03 -15.01 -9.77
N ASP A 205 -13.35 -14.90 -8.62
CA ASP A 205 -12.82 -13.65 -8.10
C ASP A 205 -11.74 -13.05 -9.02
N LYS A 206 -11.70 -11.72 -9.13
CA LYS A 206 -10.63 -10.96 -9.79
C LYS A 206 -9.86 -10.13 -8.79
N THR A 207 -8.54 -10.13 -8.96
CA THR A 207 -7.63 -9.47 -8.02
C THR A 207 -6.76 -8.47 -8.77
N GLY A 208 -6.65 -7.27 -8.23
CA GLY A 208 -5.97 -6.14 -8.85
C GLY A 208 -4.90 -5.55 -7.94
N GLN A 209 -3.86 -4.97 -8.53
CA GLN A 209 -2.89 -4.15 -7.82
C GLN A 209 -2.53 -2.89 -8.61
N TYR A 210 -2.56 -1.76 -7.92
CA TYR A 210 -2.08 -0.48 -8.43
C TYR A 210 -0.78 -0.06 -7.75
N THR A 211 0.12 0.56 -8.50
CA THR A 211 1.26 1.32 -7.97
C THR A 211 1.67 2.43 -8.95
N ALA A 212 2.22 3.54 -8.45
CA ALA A 212 3.08 4.39 -9.26
C ALA A 212 4.48 3.74 -9.41
N THR A 213 5.17 4.03 -10.51
CA THR A 213 6.49 3.44 -10.84
C THR A 213 7.54 3.80 -9.79
N PHE A 214 7.45 5.01 -9.23
CA PHE A 214 8.36 5.55 -8.24
C PHE A 214 7.64 5.95 -6.95
N ASP A 215 6.59 5.21 -6.57
CA ASP A 215 5.76 5.51 -5.39
C ASP A 215 6.60 6.00 -4.20
N GLY A 216 6.41 7.29 -3.87
CA GLY A 216 7.26 7.98 -2.91
C GLY A 216 7.24 7.40 -1.52
N ASN A 217 6.05 7.05 -1.04
CA ASN A 217 5.87 6.57 0.32
C ASN A 217 6.32 5.12 0.47
N GLN A 218 6.13 4.29 -0.56
CA GLN A 218 6.66 2.93 -0.55
C GLN A 218 8.19 2.92 -0.53
N ARG A 219 8.86 3.82 -1.27
CA ARG A 219 10.32 4.02 -1.19
C ARG A 219 10.76 4.52 0.19
N PHE A 220 10.02 5.46 0.77
CA PHE A 220 10.24 5.92 2.15
C PHE A 220 10.17 4.77 3.16
N PHE A 221 9.10 3.97 3.15
CA PHE A 221 8.98 2.84 4.09
C PHE A 221 10.05 1.77 3.88
N TYR A 222 10.44 1.51 2.63
CA TYR A 222 11.54 0.59 2.35
C TYR A 222 12.83 1.08 3.03
N LYS A 223 13.12 2.39 2.95
CA LYS A 223 14.27 2.98 3.65
C LYS A 223 14.12 2.96 5.17
N VAL A 224 12.94 3.27 5.71
CA VAL A 224 12.64 3.21 7.16
C VAL A 224 12.95 1.82 7.73
N MET A 225 12.54 0.76 7.05
CA MET A 225 12.81 -0.62 7.48
C MET A 225 14.31 -0.91 7.57
N HIS A 226 15.10 -0.46 6.59
CA HIS A 226 16.55 -0.61 6.60
C HIS A 226 17.23 0.19 7.71
N ILE A 227 16.75 1.41 7.99
CA ILE A 227 17.27 2.22 9.09
C ILE A 227 16.98 1.57 10.43
N ILE A 228 15.75 1.07 10.65
CA ILE A 228 15.40 0.39 11.90
C ILE A 228 16.25 -0.89 12.07
N ASN A 229 16.46 -1.65 10.99
CA ASN A 229 17.29 -2.86 11.02
C ASN A 229 18.76 -2.58 11.34
N SER A 230 19.30 -1.42 10.94
CA SER A 230 20.67 -1.04 11.28
C SER A 230 20.83 -0.48 12.70
N ALA A 231 19.71 -0.20 13.39
CA ALA A 231 19.64 0.26 14.77
C ALA A 231 20.61 1.42 15.12
N PRO A 232 20.61 2.53 14.35
CA PRO A 232 21.46 3.69 14.65
C PRO A 232 20.96 4.40 15.91
N PRO A 233 21.77 5.25 16.59
CA PRO A 233 21.27 6.06 17.70
C PRO A 233 19.98 6.80 17.33
N TYR A 234 18.95 6.66 18.17
CA TYR A 234 17.65 7.26 17.93
C TYR A 234 17.74 8.80 17.95
N SER A 235 17.00 9.44 17.05
CA SER A 235 16.84 10.90 16.98
C SER A 235 15.43 11.22 16.50
N ASP A 236 14.72 12.08 17.23
CA ASP A 236 13.43 12.66 16.83
C ASP A 236 13.60 14.04 16.17
N GLU A 237 14.83 14.40 15.80
CA GLU A 237 15.11 15.68 15.18
C GLU A 237 14.54 15.78 13.76
N LYS A 238 14.37 17.02 13.31
CA LYS A 238 13.97 17.35 11.94
C LYS A 238 15.10 18.02 11.17
N THR A 239 15.09 17.86 9.87
CA THR A 239 15.91 18.62 8.94
C THR A 239 15.03 19.37 7.94
N THR A 240 15.52 20.47 7.40
CA THR A 240 14.84 21.25 6.36
C THR A 240 15.09 20.63 5.00
N ASP A 241 14.05 20.62 4.15
CA ASP A 241 14.17 20.21 2.76
C ASP A 241 15.16 21.15 2.01
N PRO A 242 16.14 20.61 1.27
CA PRO A 242 17.17 21.41 0.62
C PRO A 242 16.65 22.32 -0.51
N TYR A 243 15.46 22.05 -1.04
CA TYR A 243 14.85 22.78 -2.14
C TYR A 243 13.59 23.55 -1.74
N ASP A 244 12.96 23.23 -0.61
CA ASP A 244 11.78 23.90 -0.07
C ASP A 244 11.95 24.26 1.41
N SER A 245 12.40 25.48 1.70
CA SER A 245 12.62 25.95 3.08
C SER A 245 11.35 26.01 3.94
N SER A 246 10.17 25.85 3.36
CA SER A 246 8.91 25.76 4.11
C SER A 246 8.61 24.35 4.63
N LYS A 247 9.37 23.34 4.19
CA LYS A 247 9.19 21.94 4.54
C LYS A 247 10.31 21.43 5.44
N THR A 248 9.95 20.56 6.38
CA THR A 248 10.88 19.83 7.24
C THR A 248 10.40 18.40 7.39
N TYR A 249 11.34 17.46 7.54
CA TYR A 249 11.05 16.04 7.73
C TYR A 249 12.03 15.41 8.73
N SER A 250 11.80 14.15 9.10
CA SER A 250 12.65 13.40 10.03
C SER A 250 14.10 13.40 9.55
N SER A 251 15.05 13.84 10.39
CA SER A 251 16.47 13.67 10.06
C SER A 251 16.89 12.19 10.04
N LEU A 252 16.13 11.33 10.74
CA LEU A 252 16.39 9.90 10.80
C LEU A 252 15.84 9.17 9.58
N PHE A 253 14.59 9.43 9.20
CA PHE A 253 13.89 8.67 8.14
C PHE A 253 13.81 9.36 6.78
N GLY A 254 14.05 10.68 6.71
CA GLY A 254 13.85 11.47 5.50
C GLY A 254 12.39 11.87 5.27
N ASP A 255 12.12 12.42 4.08
CA ASP A 255 10.80 12.83 3.62
C ASP A 255 9.93 11.63 3.21
N SER A 256 8.69 11.66 3.69
CA SER A 256 7.65 10.67 3.43
C SER A 256 7.15 10.63 1.98
N ASP A 257 7.40 11.67 1.19
CA ASP A 257 7.14 11.68 -0.26
C ASP A 257 8.26 10.99 -1.06
N GLY A 258 9.31 10.51 -0.39
CA GLY A 258 10.40 9.77 -0.99
C GLY A 258 11.46 10.63 -1.68
N SER A 259 11.31 11.95 -1.73
CA SER A 259 12.28 12.86 -2.41
C SER A 259 13.70 12.72 -1.87
N SER A 260 13.85 12.64 -0.55
CA SER A 260 15.15 12.52 0.13
C SER A 260 15.79 11.12 0.08
N ILE A 261 15.11 10.11 -0.47
CA ILE A 261 15.59 8.73 -0.46
C ILE A 261 16.68 8.57 -1.54
N PRO A 262 17.87 8.04 -1.20
CA PRO A 262 18.94 7.86 -2.17
C PRO A 262 18.51 7.07 -3.40
N ASP A 263 19.00 7.44 -4.58
CA ASP A 263 18.60 6.83 -5.84
C ASP A 263 19.06 5.38 -5.93
N GLY A 264 20.34 5.14 -5.63
CA GLY A 264 20.97 3.83 -5.76
C GLY A 264 20.98 3.32 -7.20
N THR A 265 20.89 2.01 -7.37
CA THR A 265 20.80 1.34 -8.68
C THR A 265 19.66 0.32 -8.68
N THR A 266 19.25 -0.20 -9.84
CA THR A 266 18.22 -1.24 -9.90
C THR A 266 18.62 -2.57 -9.27
N ALA A 267 19.92 -2.78 -9.01
CA ALA A 267 20.42 -3.94 -8.26
C ALA A 267 20.42 -3.72 -6.74
N SER A 268 20.16 -2.51 -6.27
CA SER A 268 20.27 -2.16 -4.87
C SER A 268 19.19 -2.81 -4.00
N THR A 269 19.60 -3.30 -2.83
CA THR A 269 18.72 -3.89 -1.81
C THR A 269 18.80 -3.17 -0.47
N ASP A 270 19.30 -1.93 -0.46
CA ASP A 270 19.71 -1.12 0.70
C ASP A 270 18.74 0.00 1.08
N GLY A 271 17.48 -0.10 0.63
CA GLY A 271 16.47 0.93 0.86
C GLY A 271 16.47 2.07 -0.15
N SER A 272 17.17 1.95 -1.27
CA SER A 272 17.23 2.99 -2.32
C SER A 272 16.05 2.96 -3.30
N SER A 273 15.83 4.08 -3.96
CA SER A 273 14.68 4.34 -4.84
C SER A 273 14.63 3.40 -6.05
N CYS A 274 15.74 3.28 -6.78
CA CYS A 274 15.80 2.43 -7.98
C CYS A 274 15.73 0.94 -7.62
N GLY A 275 16.31 0.55 -6.49
CA GLY A 275 16.23 -0.81 -5.97
C GLY A 275 14.80 -1.20 -5.60
N TRP A 276 14.05 -0.30 -4.98
CA TRP A 276 12.62 -0.51 -4.70
C TRP A 276 11.82 -0.67 -5.99
N THR A 277 11.97 0.25 -6.95
CA THR A 277 11.21 0.22 -8.22
C THR A 277 11.45 -1.08 -8.97
N GLN A 278 12.71 -1.54 -9.10
CA GLN A 278 13.01 -2.80 -9.76
C GLN A 278 12.32 -3.98 -9.07
N GLN A 279 12.36 -4.05 -7.74
CA GLN A 279 11.72 -5.13 -6.97
C GLN A 279 10.19 -5.08 -7.07
N ALA A 280 9.57 -3.90 -7.06
CA ALA A 280 8.13 -3.72 -7.21
C ALA A 280 7.64 -4.24 -8.58
N VAL A 281 8.34 -3.88 -9.65
CA VAL A 281 8.04 -4.36 -11.03
C VAL A 281 8.24 -5.87 -11.14
N THR A 282 9.34 -6.40 -10.60
CA THR A 282 9.60 -7.85 -10.59
C THR A 282 8.51 -8.61 -9.83
N SER A 283 8.10 -8.11 -8.65
CA SER A 283 7.05 -8.71 -7.83
C SER A 283 5.72 -8.81 -8.57
N MET A 284 5.25 -7.70 -9.16
CA MET A 284 3.96 -7.66 -9.85
C MET A 284 3.94 -8.54 -11.12
N ASN A 285 5.04 -8.59 -11.86
CA ASN A 285 5.20 -9.53 -12.97
C ASN A 285 5.21 -10.99 -12.48
N GLY A 286 5.87 -11.27 -11.35
CA GLY A 286 5.90 -12.58 -10.73
C GLY A 286 4.51 -13.07 -10.30
N ILE A 287 3.71 -12.21 -9.67
CA ILE A 287 2.31 -12.53 -9.32
C ILE A 287 1.50 -12.84 -10.59
N SER A 288 1.62 -12.00 -11.62
CA SER A 288 0.91 -12.19 -12.89
C SER A 288 1.31 -13.44 -13.65
N ALA A 289 2.55 -13.90 -13.51
CA ALA A 289 2.98 -15.18 -14.07
C ALA A 289 2.47 -16.36 -13.23
N GLY A 290 2.27 -16.18 -11.93
CA GLY A 290 1.88 -17.23 -10.98
C GLY A 290 0.39 -17.51 -10.91
N THR A 291 -0.49 -16.62 -11.37
CA THR A 291 -1.94 -16.81 -11.27
C THR A 291 -2.74 -16.12 -12.39
N THR A 292 -3.86 -16.72 -12.79
CA THR A 292 -4.61 -16.30 -13.99
C THR A 292 -5.66 -15.23 -13.73
N ASN A 293 -6.05 -14.98 -12.48
CA ASN A 293 -7.08 -14.00 -12.10
C ASN A 293 -6.51 -12.71 -11.47
N TYR A 294 -5.20 -12.54 -11.56
CA TYR A 294 -4.52 -11.31 -11.13
C TYR A 294 -4.23 -10.40 -12.32
N SER A 295 -4.40 -9.10 -12.11
CA SER A 295 -3.98 -8.06 -13.03
C SER A 295 -3.34 -6.90 -12.28
N TYR A 296 -2.47 -6.16 -12.96
CA TYR A 296 -1.87 -4.97 -12.37
C TYR A 296 -1.98 -3.72 -13.23
N TYR A 297 -1.83 -2.58 -12.56
CA TYR A 297 -1.73 -1.24 -13.14
C TYR A 297 -0.51 -0.51 -12.56
N ILE A 298 0.57 -0.43 -13.34
CA ILE A 298 1.77 0.33 -12.97
C ILE A 298 1.69 1.69 -13.65
N ALA A 299 1.37 2.73 -12.89
CA ALA A 299 1.25 4.10 -13.37
C ALA A 299 2.61 4.80 -13.48
N PRO A 300 2.74 5.83 -14.34
CA PRO A 300 3.88 6.74 -14.27
C PRO A 300 3.90 7.53 -12.95
N GLY A 301 5.03 8.18 -12.66
CA GLY A 301 5.20 9.12 -11.56
C GLY A 301 5.51 8.47 -10.22
N ASP A 302 5.35 9.26 -9.16
CA ASP A 302 5.71 8.94 -7.77
C ASP A 302 4.57 9.16 -6.76
N VAL A 303 3.34 9.42 -7.24
CA VAL A 303 2.17 9.57 -6.37
C VAL A 303 1.96 8.31 -5.53
N HIS A 304 1.76 8.52 -4.24
CA HIS A 304 1.32 7.48 -3.33
C HIS A 304 -0.22 7.42 -3.28
N THR A 305 -0.79 6.30 -3.73
CA THR A 305 -2.23 6.01 -3.81
C THR A 305 -2.99 6.78 -4.90
N ILE A 306 -4.03 6.16 -5.49
CA ILE A 306 -4.84 6.81 -6.54
C ILE A 306 -6.35 6.72 -6.32
N THR A 307 -6.82 5.65 -5.69
CA THR A 307 -8.26 5.32 -5.62
C THR A 307 -9.09 6.33 -4.84
N THR A 308 -8.44 7.15 -4.01
CA THR A 308 -9.08 8.23 -3.26
C THR A 308 -8.72 9.63 -3.75
N SER A 309 -8.21 9.73 -4.98
CA SER A 309 -7.94 10.99 -5.68
C SER A 309 -8.80 11.10 -6.94
N GLU A 310 -9.33 12.30 -7.23
CA GLU A 310 -10.00 12.59 -8.49
C GLU A 310 -9.05 12.49 -9.71
N ASP A 311 -7.74 12.50 -9.47
CA ASP A 311 -6.76 12.27 -10.54
C ASP A 311 -6.89 10.86 -11.13
N MET A 312 -7.52 9.91 -10.42
CA MET A 312 -7.82 8.57 -10.94
C MET A 312 -8.62 8.62 -12.25
N TYR A 313 -9.50 9.61 -12.42
CA TYR A 313 -10.35 9.76 -13.60
C TYR A 313 -9.59 10.17 -14.86
N LYS A 314 -8.38 10.72 -14.69
CA LYS A 314 -7.52 11.19 -15.78
C LYS A 314 -6.30 10.31 -15.98
N LEU A 315 -6.06 9.36 -15.09
CA LEU A 315 -4.87 8.54 -15.11
C LEU A 315 -4.86 7.60 -16.32
N ASP A 316 -3.74 7.63 -17.04
CA ASP A 316 -3.41 6.74 -18.14
C ASP A 316 -2.04 6.12 -17.94
N SER A 317 -1.89 4.87 -18.35
CA SER A 317 -0.62 4.16 -18.32
C SER A 317 -0.51 3.29 -19.57
N GLY A 318 0.41 3.67 -20.47
CA GLY A 318 0.63 2.97 -21.73
C GLY A 318 -0.61 2.94 -22.64
N GLY A 319 -1.46 3.97 -22.59
CA GLY A 319 -2.71 4.04 -23.34
C GLY A 319 -3.90 3.31 -22.68
N THR A 320 -3.73 2.80 -21.45
CA THR A 320 -4.82 2.21 -20.67
C THR A 320 -5.33 3.19 -19.61
N ASN A 321 -6.55 3.70 -19.80
CA ASN A 321 -7.23 4.52 -18.80
C ASN A 321 -7.53 3.71 -17.51
N PHE A 322 -7.19 4.28 -16.35
CA PHE A 322 -7.34 3.61 -15.06
C PHE A 322 -8.79 3.29 -14.69
N VAL A 323 -9.73 4.20 -14.96
CA VAL A 323 -11.15 3.98 -14.61
C VAL A 323 -11.77 2.89 -15.47
N THR A 324 -11.46 2.82 -16.77
CA THR A 324 -11.88 1.72 -17.63
C THR A 324 -11.33 0.38 -17.12
N TRP A 325 -10.05 0.36 -16.74
CA TRP A 325 -9.39 -0.81 -16.17
C TRP A 325 -10.05 -1.26 -14.85
N LEU A 326 -10.30 -0.31 -13.94
CA LEU A 326 -10.93 -0.55 -12.64
C LEU A 326 -12.39 -1.01 -12.78
N THR A 327 -13.14 -0.40 -13.70
CA THR A 327 -14.52 -0.81 -14.01
C THR A 327 -14.54 -2.25 -14.50
N THR A 328 -13.63 -2.62 -15.39
CA THR A 328 -13.48 -3.99 -15.89
C THR A 328 -13.22 -4.95 -14.73
N LEU A 329 -12.26 -4.63 -13.86
CA LEU A 329 -11.93 -5.42 -12.67
C LEU A 329 -13.15 -5.60 -11.73
N SER A 330 -13.85 -4.50 -11.44
CA SER A 330 -14.98 -4.49 -10.50
C SER A 330 -16.19 -5.29 -10.97
N THR A 331 -16.42 -5.35 -12.28
CA THR A 331 -17.56 -6.07 -12.88
C THR A 331 -17.35 -7.58 -13.00
N GLY A 332 -16.18 -8.09 -12.57
CA GLY A 332 -15.83 -9.51 -12.58
C GLY A 332 -15.12 -9.99 -13.85
N THR A 333 -14.78 -9.07 -14.76
CA THR A 333 -13.92 -9.37 -15.92
C THR A 333 -12.46 -9.09 -15.56
N LYS A 334 -11.53 -9.96 -15.96
CA LYS A 334 -10.11 -9.70 -15.74
C LYS A 334 -9.62 -8.65 -16.75
N PRO A 335 -9.21 -7.43 -16.34
CA PRO A 335 -8.57 -6.51 -17.27
C PRO A 335 -7.17 -7.02 -17.67
N GLY A 336 -6.61 -6.52 -18.77
CA GLY A 336 -5.20 -6.73 -19.09
C GLY A 336 -4.28 -6.07 -18.06
N ASN A 337 -2.98 -6.41 -18.10
CA ASN A 337 -1.99 -5.65 -17.33
C ASN A 337 -1.73 -4.31 -18.02
N ALA A 338 -1.61 -3.24 -17.23
CA ALA A 338 -1.27 -1.91 -17.70
C ALA A 338 0.04 -1.46 -17.07
N LYS A 339 0.91 -0.84 -17.88
CA LYS A 339 2.19 -0.28 -17.44
C LYS A 339 2.61 0.86 -18.34
N CYS A 340 3.35 1.81 -17.77
CA CYS A 340 3.89 2.92 -18.54
C CYS A 340 4.90 2.39 -19.57
N THR A 341 4.97 3.00 -20.75
CA THR A 341 5.92 2.59 -21.80
C THR A 341 6.61 3.81 -22.40
N ASN A 342 7.90 3.69 -22.70
CA ASN A 342 8.69 4.76 -23.30
C ASN A 342 8.15 5.25 -24.66
N ASN A 343 7.35 4.43 -25.35
CA ASN A 343 6.71 4.78 -26.62
C ASN A 343 5.35 5.49 -26.45
N GLY A 344 4.87 5.68 -25.21
CA GLY A 344 3.63 6.41 -24.88
C GLY A 344 3.81 7.52 -23.84
N GLY A 345 5.03 7.70 -23.29
CA GLY A 345 5.37 8.73 -22.31
C GLY A 345 6.52 8.30 -21.39
N ASN A 346 7.26 9.25 -20.83
CA ASN A 346 8.23 8.94 -19.80
C ASN A 346 7.49 8.48 -18.53
N CYS A 347 7.90 7.36 -17.92
CA CYS A 347 7.34 6.80 -16.69
C CYS A 347 7.46 7.73 -15.45
N ALA A 348 7.96 8.95 -15.62
CA ALA A 348 8.02 9.99 -14.60
C ALA A 348 7.17 11.25 -14.90
N ASN A 349 6.68 11.47 -16.13
CA ASN A 349 6.17 12.79 -16.55
C ASN A 349 4.67 13.04 -16.28
N SER A 350 3.99 12.15 -15.58
CA SER A 350 2.61 12.34 -15.13
C SER A 350 2.39 11.60 -13.82
N ASN A 351 1.27 11.88 -13.14
CA ASN A 351 0.92 11.25 -11.87
C ASN A 351 2.05 11.37 -10.83
N PHE A 352 2.65 12.56 -10.75
CA PHE A 352 3.71 12.88 -9.81
C PHE A 352 3.23 13.85 -8.72
N THR A 353 3.82 13.72 -7.54
CA THR A 353 3.57 14.55 -6.38
C THR A 353 3.93 15.99 -6.70
N LYS A 354 3.11 16.95 -6.24
CA LYS A 354 3.31 18.39 -6.49
C LYS A 354 4.37 19.00 -5.56
N SER A 355 5.52 18.34 -5.44
CA SER A 355 6.69 18.87 -4.73
C SER A 355 7.38 19.94 -5.59
N LYS A 356 8.19 20.80 -4.97
CA LYS A 356 8.89 21.88 -5.69
C LYS A 356 9.85 21.34 -6.75
N ILE A 357 10.57 20.26 -6.45
CA ILE A 357 11.48 19.61 -7.42
C ILE A 357 10.71 18.97 -8.58
N ASN A 358 9.62 18.25 -8.31
CA ASN A 358 8.82 17.60 -9.34
C ASN A 358 8.13 18.62 -10.27
N LEU A 359 7.59 19.71 -9.71
CA LEU A 359 6.98 20.79 -10.49
C LEU A 359 8.01 21.53 -11.35
N THR A 360 9.22 21.70 -10.85
CA THR A 360 10.30 22.37 -11.59
C THR A 360 10.79 21.50 -12.75
N LEU A 361 10.95 20.19 -12.53
CA LEU A 361 11.37 19.26 -13.58
C LEU A 361 10.23 18.80 -14.50
N ASN A 362 8.99 19.02 -14.09
CA ASN A 362 7.77 18.46 -14.71
C ASN A 362 7.82 16.92 -14.83
N ALA A 363 8.41 16.27 -13.84
CA ALA A 363 8.58 14.83 -13.75
C ALA A 363 8.86 14.40 -12.31
N ALA A 364 8.52 13.16 -11.96
CA ALA A 364 8.92 12.53 -10.71
C ALA A 364 10.45 12.45 -10.60
N THR A 365 11.01 13.06 -9.57
CA THR A 365 12.45 13.12 -9.30
C THR A 365 12.73 12.92 -7.81
N SER A 366 14.00 12.80 -7.45
CA SER A 366 14.50 12.79 -6.08
C SER A 366 15.41 14.00 -5.86
N ASP A 367 15.82 14.26 -4.63
CA ASP A 367 16.80 15.29 -4.33
C ASP A 367 18.12 15.06 -5.07
N GLN A 368 18.54 13.80 -5.23
CA GLN A 368 19.78 13.42 -5.92
C GLN A 368 19.65 13.54 -7.44
N SER A 369 18.56 13.05 -8.03
CA SER A 369 18.26 13.20 -9.45
C SER A 369 18.08 14.67 -9.83
N TYR A 370 17.43 15.47 -8.97
CA TYR A 370 17.16 16.89 -9.21
C TYR A 370 18.44 17.73 -9.32
N VAL A 371 19.45 17.50 -8.47
CA VAL A 371 20.78 18.16 -8.60
C VAL A 371 21.37 17.96 -9.98
N ASN A 372 21.16 16.78 -10.55
CA ASN A 372 21.68 16.39 -11.86
C ASN A 372 20.74 16.77 -13.02
N ASN A 373 19.68 17.55 -12.74
CA ASN A 373 18.65 17.94 -13.71
C ASN A 373 18.06 16.74 -14.47
N THR A 374 17.78 15.66 -13.74
CA THR A 374 17.25 14.40 -14.29
C THR A 374 16.08 13.87 -13.47
N ASP A 375 15.26 13.02 -14.08
CA ASP A 375 14.11 12.36 -13.45
C ASP A 375 14.45 10.91 -13.03
N LEU A 376 13.62 10.33 -12.15
CA LEU A 376 13.84 8.97 -11.66
C LEU A 376 13.73 7.91 -12.76
N ALA A 377 12.96 8.17 -13.82
CA ALA A 377 12.87 7.26 -14.94
C ALA A 377 14.15 7.24 -15.78
N THR A 378 14.95 8.29 -15.78
CA THR A 378 16.27 8.33 -16.41
C THR A 378 17.32 7.75 -15.47
N THR A 379 17.30 8.14 -14.19
CA THR A 379 18.25 7.67 -13.18
C THR A 379 18.18 6.15 -12.96
N CYS A 380 16.98 5.58 -12.89
CA CYS A 380 16.80 4.16 -12.57
C CYS A 380 16.86 3.23 -13.79
N ARG A 381 17.29 3.68 -14.97
CA ARG A 381 17.36 2.81 -16.15
C ARG A 381 18.56 1.85 -16.13
N PRO A 382 18.40 0.62 -16.64
CA PRO A 382 17.15 0.00 -17.10
C PRO A 382 16.32 -0.61 -15.95
N ILE A 383 14.99 -0.51 -16.04
CA ILE A 383 14.04 -1.22 -15.15
C ILE A 383 13.49 -2.43 -15.93
N VAL A 384 13.89 -3.63 -15.55
CA VAL A 384 13.50 -4.87 -16.25
C VAL A 384 12.04 -5.22 -15.93
N GLY A 385 11.25 -5.49 -16.97
CA GLY A 385 9.83 -5.87 -16.86
C GLY A 385 8.85 -4.70 -16.97
N LEU A 386 9.36 -3.46 -16.99
CA LEU A 386 8.59 -2.26 -17.29
C LEU A 386 8.40 -2.09 -18.80
#